data_AF-A0A8H6I5P2-F1
#
_entry.id   AF-A0A8H6I5P2-F1
#
_cell.length_a   1.000
_cell.length_b   1.000
_cell.length_c   1.000
_cell.angle_alpha   90.00
_cell.angle_beta   90.00
_cell.angle_gamma   90.00
#
_symmetry.space_group_name_H-M   'P 1'
#
loop_
_entity.id
_entity.type
_entity.pdbx_description
1 polymer ?
#
loop_
_entity_poly.entity_id
_entity_poly.type
_entity_poly.pdbx_seq_one_letter_code
_entity_poly.pdbx_strand_id
1 'polypeptide(L)'
;MTLIKAVLGLSVLAQSAIAVLRLGCSQLVTERFDPLSWPGKVSPHVHQVTGGNAFNLTMNPNDDYSELASCTSCRVKEDKSNYWTAVVYFKHDNGTYIRVPQKPNFEVGKTSGGFTVYYISGYPPFQHTYAFARGFRMMVGSPTLRAEKERSLDDVSSYASTFRCWDFEDQNDPQYPYIGTNLHPPGMSPNDTVGFPTRYCPNGVRSTIIFPSCWDGASLDTKDHKSHMVYPEGPVDPIFGIIWSNGSCPATHPVKVPTVQYQVVWDTSPFKDMWPSDGRQPLVLSNGDPTGFGQHADYVFGWEGSSLQTAMDNCKDQKGDPQLCSDYLTILTDDEMNQCKKQVEIDEVVEGEYISALPGCNPEQAGPELATAVTGCTAVSTTISRGAEMTTSRYTQTHVGTVQPTSTYPAPTATVTYVA
;
A
#
# COMPACT_ATOMS: atom_id res chain seq x y z
N MET A 1 31.89 -62.30 -4.30
CA MET A 1 31.39 -61.21 -5.19
C MET A 1 29.97 -60.89 -4.78
N THR A 2 29.79 -59.89 -3.92
CA THR A 2 28.47 -59.42 -3.50
C THR A 2 28.50 -57.91 -3.69
N LEU A 3 27.93 -57.44 -4.81
CA LEU A 3 27.82 -56.02 -5.11
C LEU A 3 26.81 -55.39 -4.15
N ILE A 4 27.29 -54.50 -3.28
CA ILE A 4 26.45 -53.56 -2.54
C ILE A 4 26.07 -52.46 -3.54
N LYS A 5 24.80 -52.44 -3.97
CA LYS A 5 24.23 -51.31 -4.71
C LYS A 5 24.02 -50.16 -3.74
N ALA A 6 24.87 -49.14 -3.82
CA ALA A 6 24.61 -47.86 -3.16
C ALA A 6 23.47 -47.16 -3.91
N VAL A 7 22.32 -47.01 -3.24
CA VAL A 7 21.24 -46.14 -3.70
C VAL A 7 21.62 -44.72 -3.25
N LEU A 8 22.08 -43.88 -4.18
CA LEU A 8 22.10 -42.43 -3.95
C LEU A 8 20.65 -41.95 -3.95
N GLY A 9 20.12 -41.61 -2.76
CA GLY A 9 18.89 -40.84 -2.66
C GLY A 9 19.14 -39.42 -3.14
N LEU A 10 18.50 -39.03 -4.24
CA LEU A 10 18.31 -37.61 -4.58
C LEU A 10 17.38 -37.03 -3.51
N SER A 11 17.94 -36.29 -2.55
CA SER A 11 17.17 -35.35 -1.74
C SER A 11 16.70 -34.22 -2.65
N VAL A 12 15.45 -34.31 -3.12
CA VAL A 12 14.75 -33.15 -3.69
C VAL A 12 14.58 -32.16 -2.55
N LEU A 13 15.43 -31.13 -2.52
CA LEU A 13 15.15 -29.91 -1.76
C LEU A 13 13.87 -29.33 -2.35
N ALA A 14 12.73 -29.58 -1.72
CA ALA A 14 11.51 -28.85 -2.03
C ALA A 14 11.84 -27.37 -1.78
N GLN A 15 11.95 -26.58 -2.85
CA GLN A 15 11.96 -25.13 -2.72
C GLN A 15 10.65 -24.77 -2.05
N SER A 16 10.75 -24.36 -0.79
CA SER A 16 9.69 -23.70 -0.04
C SER A 16 9.32 -22.44 -0.81
N ALA A 17 8.32 -22.54 -1.68
CA ALA A 17 7.80 -21.42 -2.44
C ALA A 17 7.27 -20.36 -1.46
N ILE A 18 7.59 -19.08 -1.64
CA ILE A 18 6.93 -17.98 -0.94
C ILE A 18 5.83 -17.48 -1.86
N ALA A 19 4.64 -17.19 -1.34
CA ALA A 19 3.52 -16.73 -2.17
C ALA A 19 3.38 -15.22 -2.08
N VAL A 20 3.89 -14.52 -3.10
CA VAL A 20 3.85 -13.06 -3.19
C VAL A 20 3.26 -12.69 -4.55
N LEU A 21 2.40 -11.66 -4.58
CA LEU A 21 2.15 -10.87 -5.77
C LEU A 21 2.77 -9.50 -5.56
N ARG A 22 3.67 -9.10 -6.46
CA ARG A 22 4.40 -7.83 -6.39
C ARG A 22 4.02 -6.93 -7.55
N LEU A 23 3.19 -5.94 -7.27
CA LEU A 23 2.55 -5.10 -8.27
C LEU A 23 3.26 -3.75 -8.33
N GLY A 24 3.95 -3.46 -9.43
CA GLY A 24 4.32 -2.09 -9.75
C GLY A 24 3.06 -1.29 -10.05
N CYS A 25 2.90 -0.12 -9.44
CA CYS A 25 1.83 0.81 -9.74
C CYS A 25 2.38 2.20 -10.05
N SER A 26 1.93 2.80 -11.16
CA SER A 26 2.18 4.20 -11.50
C SER A 26 1.28 5.13 -10.69
N GLN A 27 1.65 6.42 -10.63
CA GLN A 27 0.86 7.44 -9.96
C GLN A 27 -0.48 7.64 -10.68
N LEU A 28 -1.59 7.43 -9.97
CA LEU A 28 -2.92 7.75 -10.48
C LEU A 28 -3.18 9.26 -10.33
N VAL A 29 -3.02 9.80 -9.12
CA VAL A 29 -3.16 11.23 -8.79
C VAL A 29 -2.45 11.52 -7.46
N THR A 30 -2.03 12.77 -7.27
CA THR A 30 -1.55 13.32 -6.00
C THR A 30 -2.42 14.50 -5.65
N GLU A 31 -3.13 14.46 -4.52
CA GLU A 31 -4.00 15.55 -4.06
C GLU A 31 -4.38 15.34 -2.57
N ARG A 32 -5.08 16.31 -1.96
CA ARG A 32 -5.58 16.20 -0.58
C ARG A 32 -6.89 15.43 -0.50
N PHE A 33 -6.92 14.19 -0.98
CA PHE A 33 -8.05 13.28 -0.84
C PHE A 33 -7.71 12.15 0.13
N ASP A 34 -8.55 11.98 1.14
CA ASP A 34 -8.48 10.89 2.11
C ASP A 34 -9.91 10.47 2.50
N PRO A 35 -10.59 9.72 1.62
CA PRO A 35 -12.03 9.48 1.75
C PRO A 35 -12.39 8.55 2.91
N LEU A 36 -11.44 7.80 3.50
CA LEU A 36 -11.70 7.03 4.72
C LEU A 36 -11.68 7.94 5.95
N SER A 37 -10.68 8.81 6.08
CA SER A 37 -10.60 9.73 7.23
C SER A 37 -11.51 10.96 7.10
N TRP A 38 -11.73 11.45 5.88
CA TRP A 38 -12.43 12.70 5.56
C TRP A 38 -13.42 12.53 4.38
N PRO A 39 -14.41 11.65 4.48
CA PRO A 39 -15.36 11.40 3.40
C PRO A 39 -16.09 12.68 2.97
N GLY A 40 -16.03 12.98 1.67
CA GLY A 40 -16.69 14.13 1.05
C GLY A 40 -16.01 15.47 1.33
N LYS A 41 -14.80 15.49 1.90
CA LYS A 41 -14.07 16.71 2.27
C LYS A 41 -12.63 16.64 1.82
N VAL A 42 -12.07 17.80 1.50
CA VAL A 42 -10.64 17.94 1.27
C VAL A 42 -9.89 17.58 2.56
N SER A 43 -8.93 16.65 2.46
CA SER A 43 -8.08 16.17 3.54
C SER A 43 -7.18 17.28 4.11
N PRO A 44 -6.77 17.19 5.39
CA PRO A 44 -5.77 18.07 5.97
C PRO A 44 -4.42 18.04 5.24
N HIS A 45 -3.99 16.91 4.68
CA HIS A 45 -2.68 16.79 4.01
C HIS A 45 -2.76 16.00 2.70
N VAL A 46 -1.68 16.07 1.92
CA VAL A 46 -1.57 15.52 0.56
C VAL A 46 -1.24 14.03 0.58
N HIS A 47 -1.91 13.26 -0.26
CA HIS A 47 -1.62 11.85 -0.47
C HIS A 47 -1.29 11.58 -1.93
N GLN A 48 -0.43 10.59 -2.15
CA GLN A 48 -0.26 9.96 -3.46
C GLN A 48 -1.20 8.76 -3.54
N VAL A 49 -1.85 8.59 -4.68
CA VAL A 49 -2.83 7.53 -4.90
C VAL A 49 -2.41 6.68 -6.09
N THR A 50 -2.59 5.36 -5.97
CA THR A 50 -2.43 4.40 -7.07
C THR A 50 -3.65 3.46 -7.13
N GLY A 51 -3.78 2.72 -8.24
CA GLY A 51 -4.83 1.74 -8.47
C GLY A 51 -5.95 2.22 -9.41
N GLY A 52 -7.19 1.82 -9.14
CA GLY A 52 -8.35 2.08 -10.01
C GLY A 52 -8.72 3.56 -10.16
N ASN A 53 -9.08 4.01 -11.37
CA ASN A 53 -9.46 5.41 -11.62
C ASN A 53 -10.86 5.83 -11.08
N ALA A 54 -11.57 4.92 -10.41
CA ALA A 54 -12.82 5.20 -9.70
C ALA A 54 -12.61 5.90 -8.33
N PHE A 55 -11.35 6.07 -7.89
CA PHE A 55 -11.01 6.82 -6.69
C PHE A 55 -11.68 8.20 -6.67
N ASN A 56 -12.33 8.57 -5.58
CA ASN A 56 -13.00 9.86 -5.47
C ASN A 56 -13.10 10.33 -4.00
N LEU A 57 -13.56 11.56 -3.80
CA LEU A 57 -13.60 12.23 -2.50
C LEU A 57 -14.45 11.52 -1.43
N THR A 58 -15.39 10.65 -1.83
CA THR A 58 -16.34 10.02 -0.90
C THR A 58 -16.05 8.56 -0.63
N MET A 59 -15.56 7.84 -1.64
CA MET A 59 -15.47 6.37 -1.67
C MET A 59 -16.66 5.72 -0.93
N ASN A 60 -17.85 5.71 -1.52
CA ASN A 60 -19.04 5.07 -0.93
C ASN A 60 -18.83 3.54 -0.71
N PRO A 61 -19.10 2.99 0.49
CA PRO A 61 -18.95 1.57 0.81
C PRO A 61 -19.85 0.62 0.03
N ASN A 62 -20.95 1.13 -0.53
CA ASN A 62 -21.87 0.31 -1.31
C ASN A 62 -21.45 0.15 -2.77
N ASP A 63 -20.46 0.90 -3.23
CA ASP A 63 -19.99 0.84 -4.61
C ASP A 63 -19.08 -0.38 -4.85
N ASP A 64 -18.98 -0.80 -6.11
CA ASP A 64 -18.04 -1.82 -6.56
C ASP A 64 -16.95 -1.17 -7.40
N TYR A 65 -15.79 -0.89 -6.79
CA TYR A 65 -14.71 -0.20 -7.49
C TYR A 65 -14.10 -1.03 -8.62
N SER A 66 -14.26 -2.36 -8.57
CA SER A 66 -13.85 -3.25 -9.65
C SER A 66 -14.65 -3.02 -10.94
N GLU A 67 -15.93 -2.68 -10.80
CA GLU A 67 -16.85 -2.41 -11.92
C GLU A 67 -16.86 -0.93 -12.34
N LEU A 68 -16.65 -0.01 -11.39
CA LEU A 68 -16.66 1.43 -11.67
C LEU A 68 -15.38 1.92 -12.36
N ALA A 69 -14.24 1.31 -12.07
CA ALA A 69 -12.96 1.74 -12.61
C ALA A 69 -12.77 1.22 -14.05
N SER A 70 -12.57 2.13 -14.99
CA SER A 70 -12.29 1.76 -16.39
C SER A 70 -10.83 1.39 -16.64
N CYS A 71 -9.92 1.79 -15.75
CA CYS A 71 -8.50 1.42 -15.80
C CYS A 71 -7.93 1.31 -14.38
N THR A 72 -6.74 0.71 -14.28
CA THR A 72 -5.92 0.71 -13.06
C THR A 72 -4.50 1.15 -13.38
N SER A 73 -3.88 1.86 -12.45
CA SER A 73 -2.48 2.26 -12.54
C SER A 73 -1.52 1.14 -12.09
N CYS A 74 -2.04 -0.04 -11.72
CA CYS A 74 -1.28 -1.19 -11.23
C CYS A 74 -1.11 -2.31 -12.27
N ARG A 75 -0.11 -3.16 -12.05
CA ARG A 75 0.34 -4.19 -13.02
C ARG A 75 -0.71 -5.23 -13.42
N VAL A 76 -1.67 -5.53 -12.54
CA VAL A 76 -2.69 -6.55 -12.77
C VAL A 76 -3.99 -5.85 -13.15
N LYS A 77 -4.55 -6.18 -14.32
CA LYS A 77 -5.73 -5.51 -14.86
C LYS A 77 -6.93 -5.63 -13.93
N GLU A 78 -7.12 -6.80 -13.34
CA GLU A 78 -8.23 -7.15 -12.45
C GLU A 78 -8.16 -6.44 -11.09
N ASP A 79 -7.02 -5.84 -10.74
CA ASP A 79 -6.86 -5.08 -9.51
C ASP A 79 -7.25 -3.61 -9.71
N LYS A 80 -8.49 -3.27 -9.38
CA LYS A 80 -8.99 -1.88 -9.33
C LYS A 80 -9.05 -1.32 -7.90
N SER A 81 -8.39 -1.97 -6.95
CA SER A 81 -8.28 -1.46 -5.58
C SER A 81 -7.67 -0.06 -5.57
N ASN A 82 -7.88 0.70 -4.51
CA ASN A 82 -7.20 1.98 -4.30
C ASN A 82 -6.27 1.91 -3.11
N TYR A 83 -5.09 2.48 -3.30
CA TYR A 83 -3.99 2.50 -2.35
C TYR A 83 -3.48 3.92 -2.21
N TRP A 84 -3.37 4.43 -0.99
CA TRP A 84 -2.78 5.76 -0.81
C TRP A 84 -2.01 5.89 0.51
N THR A 85 -1.08 6.84 0.50
CA THR A 85 -0.21 7.20 1.64
C THR A 85 0.20 8.67 1.51
N ALA A 86 0.62 9.28 2.61
CA ALA A 86 1.20 10.63 2.59
C ALA A 86 2.38 10.75 1.62
N VAL A 87 2.59 11.96 1.08
CA VAL A 87 3.76 12.29 0.26
C VAL A 87 4.91 12.83 1.11
N VAL A 88 6.15 12.73 0.60
CA VAL A 88 7.33 13.34 1.20
C VAL A 88 7.70 14.61 0.46
N TYR A 89 8.04 15.66 1.21
CA TYR A 89 8.63 16.91 0.73
C TYR A 89 10.09 17.00 1.19
N PHE A 90 10.93 17.62 0.37
CA PHE A 90 12.25 18.08 0.75
C PHE A 90 12.16 19.56 1.16
N LYS A 91 12.66 19.89 2.34
CA LYS A 91 12.73 21.26 2.85
C LYS A 91 14.11 21.87 2.56
N HIS A 92 14.12 22.93 1.78
CA HIS A 92 15.33 23.70 1.46
C HIS A 92 15.75 24.61 2.62
N ASP A 93 17.03 24.99 2.65
CA ASP A 93 17.58 25.95 3.63
C ASP A 93 16.86 27.30 3.64
N ASN A 94 16.29 27.71 2.51
CA ASN A 94 15.49 28.94 2.39
C ASN A 94 14.06 28.80 2.97
N GLY A 95 13.70 27.62 3.50
CA GLY A 95 12.40 27.33 4.08
C GLY A 95 11.31 26.90 3.09
N THR A 96 11.61 26.84 1.79
CA THR A 96 10.67 26.32 0.77
C THR A 96 10.68 24.80 0.72
N TYR A 97 9.61 24.23 0.20
CA TYR A 97 9.42 22.79 0.06
C TYR A 97 9.26 22.43 -1.41
N ILE A 98 9.72 21.25 -1.79
CA ILE A 98 9.39 20.63 -3.07
C ILE A 98 9.04 19.16 -2.83
N ARG A 99 8.04 18.64 -3.52
CA ARG A 99 7.68 17.23 -3.36
C ARG A 99 8.84 16.35 -3.86
N VAL A 100 9.19 15.34 -3.07
CA VAL A 100 10.18 14.34 -3.49
C VAL A 100 9.55 13.43 -4.55
N PRO A 101 10.14 13.34 -5.75
CA PRO A 101 9.65 12.41 -6.78
C PRO A 101 9.71 10.96 -6.31
N GLN A 102 8.83 10.11 -6.83
CA GLN A 102 8.98 8.66 -6.69
C GLN A 102 9.62 8.05 -7.93
N LYS A 103 10.35 6.97 -7.74
CA LYS A 103 10.81 6.10 -8.82
C LYS A 103 10.34 4.67 -8.63
N PRO A 104 10.29 3.86 -9.70
CA PRO A 104 9.96 2.45 -9.60
C PRO A 104 10.91 1.74 -8.64
N ASN A 105 10.37 0.77 -7.91
CA ASN A 105 11.18 -0.16 -7.15
C ASN A 105 11.97 -1.10 -8.10
N PHE A 106 12.97 -1.80 -7.57
CA PHE A 106 13.76 -2.75 -8.37
C PHE A 106 12.88 -3.86 -8.97
N GLU A 107 13.06 -4.23 -10.23
CA GLU A 107 12.33 -5.33 -10.91
C GLU A 107 10.79 -5.18 -11.02
N VAL A 108 10.20 -3.98 -10.87
CA VAL A 108 8.73 -3.80 -11.06
C VAL A 108 8.33 -3.05 -12.35
N GLY A 109 9.28 -2.85 -13.27
CA GLY A 109 9.10 -2.13 -14.53
C GLY A 109 9.36 -0.62 -14.43
N LYS A 110 8.91 0.14 -15.43
CA LYS A 110 9.16 1.59 -15.58
C LYS A 110 7.89 2.41 -15.32
N THR A 111 7.34 2.30 -14.11
CA THR A 111 6.18 3.10 -13.70
C THR A 111 6.53 4.59 -13.63
N SER A 112 5.58 5.45 -14.00
CA SER A 112 5.65 6.90 -13.83
C SER A 112 5.22 7.25 -12.40
N GLY A 113 6.20 7.40 -11.51
CA GLY A 113 5.95 7.60 -10.08
C GLY A 113 5.24 6.40 -9.43
N GLY A 114 4.39 6.69 -8.45
CA GLY A 114 3.62 5.69 -7.71
C GLY A 114 4.48 4.87 -6.76
N PHE A 115 4.05 3.63 -6.50
CA PHE A 115 4.72 2.73 -5.56
C PHE A 115 4.39 1.26 -5.83
N THR A 116 5.12 0.36 -5.18
CA THR A 116 4.85 -1.08 -5.28
C THR A 116 3.85 -1.51 -4.22
N VAL A 117 2.84 -2.26 -4.63
CA VAL A 117 1.87 -2.93 -3.76
C VAL A 117 2.16 -4.42 -3.73
N TYR A 118 2.10 -5.02 -2.56
CA TYR A 118 2.27 -6.45 -2.37
C TYR A 118 1.01 -7.08 -1.80
N TYR A 119 0.67 -8.28 -2.27
CA TYR A 119 -0.25 -9.20 -1.60
C TYR A 119 0.54 -10.46 -1.23
N ILE A 120 0.72 -10.71 0.06
CA ILE A 120 1.60 -11.78 0.54
C ILE A 120 0.79 -12.79 1.33
N SER A 121 0.75 -14.05 0.89
CA SER A 121 0.02 -15.13 1.58
C SER A 121 0.84 -15.76 2.73
N GLY A 122 2.14 -15.46 2.84
CA GLY A 122 3.04 -15.97 3.88
C GLY A 122 4.05 -17.00 3.37
N TYR A 123 4.61 -17.79 4.30
CA TYR A 123 5.66 -18.79 4.05
C TYR A 123 5.16 -20.22 4.37
N PRO A 124 5.69 -21.28 3.72
CA PRO A 124 5.32 -22.66 4.01
C PRO A 124 5.59 -23.09 5.48
N PRO A 125 4.72 -23.90 6.09
CA PRO A 125 3.45 -24.41 5.54
C PRO A 125 2.41 -23.29 5.44
N PHE A 126 1.86 -23.09 4.25
CA PHE A 126 0.92 -22.01 3.99
C PHE A 126 -0.37 -22.22 4.79
N GLN A 127 -0.75 -21.20 5.58
CA GLN A 127 -2.12 -21.08 6.04
C GLN A 127 -3.00 -20.73 4.83
N HIS A 128 -4.22 -21.28 4.80
CA HIS A 128 -5.15 -20.88 3.76
C HIS A 128 -5.47 -19.40 3.91
N THR A 129 -5.30 -18.64 2.83
CA THR A 129 -5.43 -17.19 2.80
C THR A 129 -6.68 -16.83 2.02
N TYR A 130 -7.60 -16.12 2.68
CA TYR A 130 -8.86 -15.68 2.09
C TYR A 130 -8.68 -14.29 1.50
N ALA A 131 -9.05 -14.12 0.23
CA ALA A 131 -9.13 -12.81 -0.39
C ALA A 131 -10.10 -11.89 0.36
N PHE A 132 -9.82 -10.59 0.30
CA PHE A 132 -10.77 -9.57 0.74
C PHE A 132 -12.05 -9.60 -0.11
N ALA A 133 -13.12 -9.00 0.40
CA ALA A 133 -14.41 -8.92 -0.27
C ALA A 133 -14.78 -7.48 -0.63
N ARG A 134 -15.75 -7.32 -1.55
CA ARG A 134 -16.33 -6.02 -1.90
C ARG A 134 -16.72 -5.25 -0.64
N GLY A 135 -16.36 -3.96 -0.61
CA GLY A 135 -16.62 -3.08 0.52
C GLY A 135 -15.54 -3.11 1.59
N PHE A 136 -14.57 -4.04 1.52
CA PHE A 136 -13.48 -4.13 2.48
C PHE A 136 -12.56 -2.91 2.44
N ARG A 137 -12.23 -2.37 3.62
CA ARG A 137 -11.45 -1.14 3.81
C ARG A 137 -10.57 -1.27 5.03
N MET A 138 -9.33 -0.78 4.96
CA MET A 138 -8.51 -0.70 6.16
C MET A 138 -7.50 0.43 6.10
N MET A 139 -7.13 0.92 7.29
CA MET A 139 -6.06 1.87 7.49
C MET A 139 -4.97 1.29 8.40
N VAL A 140 -3.76 1.85 8.31
CA VAL A 140 -2.65 1.53 9.20
C VAL A 140 -1.83 2.76 9.52
N GLY A 141 -1.18 2.79 10.68
CA GLY A 141 -0.38 3.93 11.13
C GLY A 141 -1.23 5.06 11.74
N SER A 142 -0.58 6.20 12.01
CA SER A 142 -1.24 7.38 12.56
C SER A 142 -0.57 8.65 12.05
N PRO A 143 -1.30 9.58 11.41
CA PRO A 143 -0.71 10.82 10.88
C PRO A 143 -0.24 11.79 11.97
N THR A 144 -0.64 11.59 13.23
CA THR A 144 -0.28 12.46 14.35
C THR A 144 0.95 12.00 15.14
N LEU A 145 1.48 10.81 14.86
CA LEU A 145 2.62 10.28 15.62
C LEU A 145 3.89 11.07 15.29
N ARG A 146 4.66 11.47 16.32
CA ARG A 146 5.95 12.17 16.20
C ARG A 146 7.05 11.60 17.10
N ALA A 147 6.75 10.50 17.79
CA ALA A 147 7.71 9.78 18.62
C ALA A 147 8.02 8.41 18.02
N GLU A 148 9.25 7.96 18.23
CA GLU A 148 9.66 6.63 17.88
C GLU A 148 8.88 5.62 18.72
N LYS A 149 8.36 4.59 18.05
CA LYS A 149 7.89 3.40 18.73
C LYS A 149 9.08 2.46 18.87
N GLU A 150 9.44 2.14 20.12
CA GLU A 150 10.49 1.17 20.40
C GLU A 150 10.18 -0.15 19.70
N ARG A 151 11.16 -0.66 18.93
CA ARG A 151 11.03 -1.96 18.26
C ARG A 151 11.14 -3.07 19.28
N SER A 152 10.11 -3.91 19.33
CA SER A 152 10.08 -5.10 20.16
C SER A 152 9.61 -6.28 19.34
N LEU A 153 10.36 -7.39 19.38
CA LEU A 153 9.96 -8.63 18.70
C LEU A 153 8.58 -9.11 19.18
N ASP A 154 8.17 -8.78 20.40
CA ASP A 154 6.87 -9.13 20.96
C ASP A 154 5.74 -8.16 20.54
N ASP A 155 6.06 -7.09 19.80
CA ASP A 155 5.11 -6.15 19.23
C ASP A 155 5.27 -6.06 17.71
N VAL A 156 4.56 -6.91 16.99
CA VAL A 156 4.59 -7.00 15.51
C VAL A 156 4.32 -5.65 14.85
N SER A 157 3.43 -4.84 15.42
CA SER A 157 3.09 -3.53 14.86
C SER A 157 4.24 -2.52 14.92
N SER A 158 5.24 -2.72 15.80
CA SER A 158 6.46 -1.90 15.87
C SER A 158 7.37 -2.04 14.65
N TYR A 159 7.16 -3.08 13.82
CA TYR A 159 7.88 -3.33 12.57
C TYR A 159 7.06 -3.00 11.31
N ALA A 160 5.84 -2.51 11.47
CA ALA A 160 4.92 -2.29 10.35
C ALA A 160 5.27 -1.09 9.46
N SER A 161 6.08 -0.15 9.96
CA SER A 161 6.52 1.02 9.19
C SER A 161 8.03 1.22 9.34
N THR A 162 8.74 1.28 8.22
CA THR A 162 10.20 1.41 8.20
C THR A 162 10.68 2.25 7.03
N PHE A 163 11.89 2.79 7.16
CA PHE A 163 12.60 3.47 6.10
C PHE A 163 13.94 2.77 5.85
N ARG A 164 14.38 2.76 4.59
CA ARG A 164 15.74 2.35 4.20
C ARG A 164 16.38 3.41 3.36
N CYS A 165 17.56 3.84 3.78
CA CYS A 165 18.45 4.63 2.94
C CYS A 165 19.18 3.69 1.98
N TRP A 166 19.06 3.90 0.66
CA TRP A 166 19.90 3.19 -0.30
C TRP A 166 21.15 4.01 -0.59
N ASP A 167 22.29 3.51 -0.11
CA ASP A 167 23.61 4.09 -0.34
C ASP A 167 24.33 3.43 -1.52
N PHE A 168 25.55 3.91 -1.79
CA PHE A 168 26.47 3.34 -2.78
C PHE A 168 27.35 2.22 -2.19
N GLU A 169 27.27 1.94 -0.88
CA GLU A 169 28.14 0.93 -0.26
C GLU A 169 27.64 -0.50 -0.46
N ASP A 170 26.39 -0.63 -0.89
CA ASP A 170 25.98 -1.75 -1.71
C ASP A 170 26.41 -1.52 -3.16
N GLN A 171 27.66 -1.86 -3.50
CA GLN A 171 27.99 -2.79 -4.60
C GLN A 171 29.30 -2.53 -5.35
N ASN A 172 30.07 -3.62 -5.47
CA ASN A 172 31.05 -3.84 -6.53
C ASN A 172 30.42 -4.41 -7.83
N ASP A 173 29.14 -4.16 -8.10
CA ASP A 173 28.46 -4.65 -9.32
C ASP A 173 27.71 -3.51 -10.04
N PRO A 174 28.24 -3.01 -11.17
CA PRO A 174 27.60 -1.96 -11.97
C PRO A 174 26.30 -2.40 -12.66
N GLN A 175 25.94 -3.69 -12.61
CA GLN A 175 24.71 -4.21 -13.18
C GLN A 175 23.58 -4.33 -12.14
N TYR A 176 23.85 -4.32 -10.82
CA TYR A 176 22.87 -4.76 -9.82
C TYR A 176 22.70 -3.99 -8.49
N PRO A 177 22.98 -2.67 -8.29
CA PRO A 177 23.32 -1.93 -7.03
C PRO A 177 22.63 -2.19 -5.66
N TYR A 178 21.73 -3.17 -5.49
CA TYR A 178 20.82 -3.32 -4.35
C TYR A 178 20.80 -4.70 -3.65
N ILE A 179 21.63 -5.66 -4.10
CA ILE A 179 21.61 -7.07 -3.61
C ILE A 179 22.25 -7.26 -2.21
N GLY A 180 23.16 -6.38 -1.76
CA GLY A 180 23.90 -6.59 -0.50
C GLY A 180 23.12 -6.26 0.78
N THR A 181 22.21 -5.28 0.75
CA THR A 181 21.47 -4.75 1.91
C THR A 181 20.00 -5.16 1.93
N ASN A 182 19.47 -5.68 0.83
CA ASN A 182 18.11 -6.24 0.73
C ASN A 182 18.07 -7.76 1.04
N LEU A 183 19.09 -8.29 1.70
CA LEU A 183 19.11 -9.70 2.16
C LEU A 183 18.13 -9.99 3.31
N HIS A 184 17.51 -8.96 3.88
CA HIS A 184 16.57 -9.07 5.00
C HIS A 184 15.20 -8.49 4.62
N PRO A 185 14.10 -9.07 5.13
CA PRO A 185 12.78 -8.48 5.01
C PRO A 185 12.75 -7.08 5.63
N PRO A 186 11.83 -6.22 5.17
CA PRO A 186 11.64 -4.90 5.76
C PRO A 186 11.45 -4.96 7.28
N GLY A 187 12.20 -4.12 7.97
CA GLY A 187 12.24 -4.01 9.43
C GLY A 187 13.24 -4.91 10.13
N MET A 188 13.79 -5.93 9.46
CA MET A 188 14.72 -6.87 10.09
C MET A 188 16.19 -6.50 9.91
N SER A 189 16.54 -5.74 8.86
CA SER A 189 17.95 -5.38 8.67
C SER A 189 18.37 -4.22 9.55
N PRO A 190 19.64 -4.20 10.02
CA PRO A 190 20.18 -3.09 10.80
C PRO A 190 20.18 -1.76 10.04
N ASN A 191 19.99 -1.78 8.72
CA ASN A 191 19.91 -0.60 7.87
C ASN A 191 18.47 -0.08 7.69
N ASP A 192 17.46 -0.76 8.24
CA ASP A 192 16.08 -0.21 8.32
C ASP A 192 15.92 0.64 9.58
N THR A 193 15.52 1.89 9.42
CA THR A 193 15.16 2.81 10.50
C THR A 193 13.64 2.87 10.68
N VAL A 194 13.16 3.30 11.86
CA VAL A 194 11.73 3.57 12.09
C VAL A 194 11.34 4.95 11.59
N GLY A 195 12.21 5.93 11.80
CA GLY A 195 12.05 7.30 11.30
C GLY A 195 12.85 7.53 10.02
N PHE A 196 12.74 8.73 9.49
CA PHE A 196 13.51 9.17 8.33
C PHE A 196 15.02 8.95 8.53
N PRO A 197 15.75 8.52 7.49
CA PRO A 197 17.21 8.40 7.57
C PRO A 197 17.87 9.74 7.91
N THR A 198 18.89 9.75 8.77
CA THR A 198 19.58 10.98 9.20
C THR A 198 20.73 11.40 8.28
N ARG A 199 20.83 10.79 7.10
CA ARG A 199 21.92 10.97 6.13
C ARG A 199 21.36 11.04 4.71
N TYR A 200 22.13 11.64 3.81
CA TYR A 200 21.82 11.65 2.39
C TYR A 200 21.77 10.23 1.81
N CYS A 201 20.72 9.94 1.05
CA CYS A 201 20.50 8.65 0.41
C CYS A 201 20.62 8.81 -1.11
N PRO A 202 21.78 8.47 -1.71
CA PRO A 202 22.03 8.72 -3.13
C PRO A 202 21.09 7.99 -4.07
N ASN A 203 20.66 6.79 -3.68
CA ASN A 203 19.76 5.98 -4.49
C ASN A 203 18.31 6.04 -4.03
N GLY A 204 17.97 7.00 -3.16
CA GLY A 204 16.62 7.18 -2.65
C GLY A 204 16.39 6.61 -1.26
N VAL A 205 15.22 6.93 -0.73
CA VAL A 205 14.71 6.39 0.54
C VAL A 205 13.53 5.49 0.25
N ARG A 206 13.59 4.23 0.66
CA ARG A 206 12.45 3.33 0.60
C ARG A 206 11.63 3.43 1.88
N SER A 207 10.39 3.91 1.79
CA SER A 207 9.38 3.70 2.83
C SER A 207 8.72 2.34 2.65
N THR A 208 8.52 1.59 3.74
CA THR A 208 7.68 0.39 3.76
C THR A 208 6.57 0.56 4.78
N ILE A 209 5.34 0.21 4.38
CA ILE A 209 4.15 0.23 5.23
C ILE A 209 3.45 -1.13 5.08
N ILE A 210 3.18 -1.82 6.17
CA ILE A 210 2.65 -3.19 6.16
C ILE A 210 1.37 -3.22 6.97
N PHE A 211 0.28 -3.65 6.35
CA PHE A 211 -1.04 -3.75 6.98
C PHE A 211 -1.14 -5.01 7.85
N PRO A 212 -2.07 -5.03 8.82
CA PRO A 212 -2.41 -6.26 9.52
C PRO A 212 -3.02 -7.31 8.57
N SER A 213 -2.97 -8.59 8.95
CA SER A 213 -3.37 -9.71 8.07
C SER A 213 -4.28 -10.75 8.73
N CYS A 214 -4.80 -10.46 9.92
CA CYS A 214 -5.79 -11.26 10.61
C CYS A 214 -7.09 -10.47 10.72
N TRP A 215 -8.15 -10.99 10.11
CA TRP A 215 -9.47 -10.38 10.00
C TRP A 215 -10.46 -11.01 10.98
N ASP A 216 -11.38 -10.20 11.52
CA ASP A 216 -12.45 -10.64 12.43
C ASP A 216 -13.42 -11.66 11.82
N GLY A 217 -13.41 -11.79 10.48
CA GLY A 217 -14.28 -12.72 9.75
C GLY A 217 -15.70 -12.21 9.54
N ALA A 218 -16.00 -10.97 9.95
CA ALA A 218 -17.35 -10.42 9.96
C ALA A 218 -17.44 -9.01 9.37
N SER A 219 -16.59 -8.08 9.80
CA SER A 219 -16.71 -6.66 9.48
C SER A 219 -15.85 -6.32 8.26
N LEU A 220 -16.47 -5.89 7.17
CA LEU A 220 -15.73 -5.38 6.00
C LEU A 220 -15.09 -4.02 6.27
N ASP A 221 -15.70 -3.25 7.16
CA ASP A 221 -15.21 -1.93 7.55
C ASP A 221 -15.72 -1.57 8.95
N THR A 222 -14.83 -1.24 9.86
CA THR A 222 -15.19 -0.69 11.18
C THR A 222 -15.16 0.83 11.15
N LYS A 223 -15.82 1.48 12.12
CA LYS A 223 -15.87 2.95 12.17
C LYS A 223 -14.50 3.63 12.19
N ASP A 224 -13.49 2.96 12.74
CA ASP A 224 -12.11 3.43 12.78
C ASP A 224 -11.25 2.92 11.62
N HIS A 225 -11.84 2.13 10.71
CA HIS A 225 -11.19 1.43 9.59
C HIS A 225 -10.01 0.55 10.02
N LYS A 226 -9.94 0.13 11.30
CA LYS A 226 -8.76 -0.54 11.89
C LYS A 226 -9.13 -1.75 12.74
N SER A 227 -10.10 -1.61 13.64
CA SER A 227 -10.36 -2.59 14.70
C SER A 227 -10.85 -3.97 14.24
N HIS A 228 -11.25 -4.14 12.97
CA HIS A 228 -11.56 -5.45 12.38
C HIS A 228 -10.32 -6.19 11.85
N MET A 229 -9.14 -5.58 11.97
CA MET A 229 -7.86 -6.11 11.51
C MET A 229 -6.83 -6.06 12.62
N VAL A 230 -6.08 -7.15 12.81
CA VAL A 230 -4.94 -7.21 13.73
C VAL A 230 -3.75 -7.91 13.10
N TYR A 231 -2.57 -7.62 13.65
CA TYR A 231 -1.36 -8.33 13.25
C TYR A 231 -1.41 -9.76 13.80
N PRO A 232 -0.79 -10.74 13.11
CA PRO A 232 -0.63 -12.08 13.66
C PRO A 232 0.04 -12.07 15.04
N GLU A 233 -0.31 -13.04 15.88
CA GLU A 233 0.33 -13.28 17.17
C GLU A 233 1.69 -13.97 17.02
N GLY A 234 2.49 -13.88 18.08
CA GLY A 234 3.82 -14.46 18.17
C GLY A 234 4.92 -13.42 17.93
N PRO A 235 6.17 -13.75 18.30
CA PRO A 235 7.28 -12.85 18.10
C PRO A 235 7.56 -12.68 16.61
N VAL A 236 7.99 -11.48 16.22
CA VAL A 236 8.50 -11.23 14.87
C VAL A 236 9.70 -12.12 14.62
N ASP A 237 9.67 -12.87 13.52
CA ASP A 237 10.78 -13.73 13.14
C ASP A 237 11.97 -12.86 12.66
N PRO A 238 13.17 -12.97 13.27
CA PRO A 238 14.32 -12.13 12.90
C PRO A 238 14.84 -12.36 11.47
N ILE A 239 14.53 -13.52 10.86
CA ILE A 239 14.96 -13.90 9.52
C ILE A 239 13.87 -13.56 8.50
N PHE A 240 12.61 -13.85 8.84
CA PHE A 240 11.48 -13.75 7.93
C PHE A 240 10.66 -12.46 8.08
N GLY A 241 10.88 -11.70 9.15
CA GLY A 241 10.16 -10.47 9.46
C GLY A 241 8.66 -10.70 9.56
N ILE A 242 7.87 -9.62 9.54
CA ILE A 242 6.42 -9.74 9.70
C ILE A 242 5.74 -10.34 8.45
N ILE A 243 6.33 -10.17 7.28
CA ILE A 243 5.72 -10.53 5.99
C ILE A 243 5.88 -12.01 5.60
N TRP A 244 6.92 -12.67 6.10
CA TRP A 244 7.14 -14.11 5.87
C TRP A 244 7.09 -14.92 7.17
N SER A 245 6.74 -14.29 8.31
CA SER A 245 6.43 -15.03 9.53
C SER A 245 5.15 -15.86 9.37
N ASN A 246 5.12 -17.00 10.06
CA ASN A 246 3.93 -17.86 10.14
C ASN A 246 3.17 -17.64 11.46
N GLY A 247 3.10 -16.40 11.94
CA GLY A 247 2.32 -16.04 13.13
C GLY A 247 0.87 -16.49 13.00
N SER A 248 0.27 -16.93 14.11
CA SER A 248 -1.12 -17.37 14.14
C SER A 248 -2.06 -16.18 14.28
N CYS A 249 -3.21 -16.25 13.63
CA CYS A 249 -4.25 -15.27 13.88
C CYS A 249 -4.94 -15.52 15.23
N PRO A 250 -5.19 -14.47 16.04
CA PRO A 250 -5.86 -14.62 17.33
C PRO A 250 -7.29 -15.09 17.14
N ALA A 251 -7.88 -15.69 18.18
CA ALA A 251 -9.26 -16.17 18.14
C ALA A 251 -10.29 -15.04 17.90
N THR A 252 -9.95 -13.79 18.21
CA THR A 252 -10.78 -12.61 17.91
C THR A 252 -10.75 -12.22 16.44
N HIS A 253 -9.72 -12.63 15.69
CA HIS A 253 -9.52 -12.33 14.29
C HIS A 253 -9.06 -13.56 13.50
N PRO A 254 -9.86 -14.63 13.45
CA PRO A 254 -9.38 -15.96 13.07
C PRO A 254 -9.12 -16.13 11.57
N VAL A 255 -9.49 -15.16 10.73
CA VAL A 255 -9.42 -15.30 9.27
C VAL A 255 -8.13 -14.69 8.75
N LYS A 256 -7.24 -15.54 8.22
CA LYS A 256 -6.01 -15.09 7.54
C LYS A 256 -6.37 -14.51 6.16
N VAL A 257 -5.95 -13.27 5.94
CA VAL A 257 -6.05 -12.56 4.64
C VAL A 257 -4.64 -12.22 4.13
N PRO A 258 -4.45 -11.85 2.85
CA PRO A 258 -3.14 -11.49 2.35
C PRO A 258 -2.60 -10.29 3.10
N THR A 259 -1.32 -10.33 3.48
CA THR A 259 -0.65 -9.14 4.00
C THR A 259 -0.48 -8.15 2.85
N VAL A 260 -1.19 -7.02 2.92
CA VAL A 260 -0.98 -5.89 2.03
C VAL A 260 0.23 -5.11 2.51
N GLN A 261 1.13 -4.76 1.59
CA GLN A 261 2.29 -3.94 1.90
C GLN A 261 2.52 -2.92 0.79
N TYR A 262 2.89 -1.70 1.17
CA TYR A 262 3.36 -0.67 0.25
C TYR A 262 4.87 -0.51 0.38
N GLN A 263 5.55 -0.36 -0.76
CA GLN A 263 6.91 0.14 -0.83
C GLN A 263 7.00 1.34 -1.76
N VAL A 264 7.28 2.51 -1.18
CA VAL A 264 7.50 3.74 -1.92
C VAL A 264 9.00 4.00 -1.98
N VAL A 265 9.53 4.32 -3.15
CA VAL A 265 10.93 4.76 -3.30
C VAL A 265 10.93 6.25 -3.61
N TRP A 266 11.30 7.05 -2.61
CA TRP A 266 11.49 8.49 -2.71
C TRP A 266 12.84 8.77 -3.35
N ASP A 267 12.84 9.33 -4.56
CA ASP A 267 14.07 9.65 -5.28
C ASP A 267 14.71 10.92 -4.74
N THR A 268 15.64 10.75 -3.81
CA THR A 268 16.41 11.84 -3.20
C THR A 268 17.64 12.24 -4.01
N SER A 269 17.96 11.53 -5.11
CA SER A 269 19.14 11.82 -5.94
C SER A 269 19.23 13.25 -6.46
N PRO A 270 18.12 13.96 -6.80
CA PRO A 270 18.19 15.36 -7.24
C PRO A 270 18.63 16.34 -6.15
N PHE A 271 18.59 15.94 -4.87
CA PHE A 271 18.87 16.82 -3.74
C PHE A 271 20.30 16.75 -3.23
N LYS A 272 21.20 16.00 -3.89
CA LYS A 272 22.58 15.80 -3.44
C LYS A 272 23.30 17.07 -3.01
N ASP A 273 23.28 18.10 -3.87
CA ASP A 273 24.02 19.34 -3.67
C ASP A 273 23.22 20.38 -2.86
N MET A 274 21.98 20.04 -2.51
CA MET A 274 21.08 20.85 -1.68
C MET A 274 20.88 20.24 -0.28
N TRP A 275 21.42 19.05 -0.04
CA TRP A 275 21.31 18.37 1.24
C TRP A 275 22.03 19.17 2.33
N PRO A 276 21.41 19.43 3.49
CA PRO A 276 22.01 20.25 4.53
C PRO A 276 23.37 19.72 5.01
N SER A 277 24.37 20.60 5.04
CA SER A 277 25.74 20.27 5.47
C SER A 277 25.92 20.23 6.99
N ASP A 278 24.96 20.75 7.74
CA ASP A 278 24.92 20.72 9.21
C ASP A 278 24.43 19.37 9.77
N GLY A 279 24.15 18.41 8.91
CA GLY A 279 23.71 17.06 9.28
C GLY A 279 22.23 16.95 9.57
N ARG A 280 21.42 18.00 9.38
CA ARG A 280 19.97 17.88 9.54
C ARG A 280 19.36 17.04 8.42
N GLN A 281 18.31 16.29 8.77
CA GLN A 281 17.47 15.57 7.81
C GLN A 281 16.40 16.52 7.22
N PRO A 282 16.36 16.76 5.89
CA PRO A 282 15.44 17.74 5.29
C PRO A 282 14.08 17.16 4.83
N LEU A 283 13.82 15.87 5.06
CA LEU A 283 12.57 15.24 4.61
C LEU A 283 11.44 15.49 5.61
N VAL A 284 10.25 15.79 5.08
CA VAL A 284 9.03 16.06 5.85
C VAL A 284 7.85 15.36 5.17
N LEU A 285 7.03 14.61 5.91
CA LEU A 285 5.76 14.10 5.38
C LEU A 285 4.77 15.26 5.19
N SER A 286 3.83 15.10 4.26
CA SER A 286 2.83 16.12 3.93
C SER A 286 1.93 16.54 5.10
N ASN A 287 1.84 15.71 6.15
CA ASN A 287 1.14 15.99 7.41
C ASN A 287 1.99 16.82 8.41
N GLY A 288 3.11 17.39 7.96
CA GLY A 288 3.99 18.23 8.77
C GLY A 288 4.84 17.42 9.76
N ASP A 289 5.10 16.16 9.47
CA ASP A 289 5.98 15.31 10.27
C ASP A 289 7.44 15.35 9.75
N PRO A 290 8.39 15.96 10.49
CA PRO A 290 9.80 15.95 10.13
C PRO A 290 10.54 14.67 10.59
N THR A 291 9.87 13.73 11.29
CA THR A 291 10.52 12.52 11.84
C THR A 291 10.23 11.25 11.04
N GLY A 292 9.12 11.20 10.31
CA GLY A 292 8.66 10.05 9.52
C GLY A 292 7.78 9.06 10.29
N PHE A 293 7.56 9.26 11.59
CA PHE A 293 6.73 8.38 12.42
C PHE A 293 5.23 8.52 12.14
N GLY A 294 4.81 9.66 11.62
CA GLY A 294 3.46 9.97 11.18
C GLY A 294 3.07 9.28 9.86
N GLN A 295 3.83 8.30 9.41
CA GLN A 295 3.51 7.54 8.20
C GLN A 295 2.28 6.67 8.44
N HIS A 296 1.35 6.70 7.48
CA HIS A 296 0.11 5.93 7.49
C HIS A 296 -0.28 5.60 6.06
N ALA A 297 -1.16 4.63 5.92
CA ALA A 297 -1.66 4.20 4.62
C ALA A 297 -3.08 3.68 4.71
N ASP A 298 -3.73 3.67 3.55
CA ASP A 298 -5.13 3.40 3.40
C ASP A 298 -5.38 2.49 2.20
N TYR A 299 -6.32 1.56 2.37
CA TYR A 299 -6.67 0.54 1.40
C TYR A 299 -8.19 0.46 1.21
N VAL A 300 -8.63 0.44 -0.05
CA VAL A 300 -10.00 0.08 -0.44
C VAL A 300 -9.93 -1.05 -1.46
N PHE A 301 -10.60 -2.15 -1.17
CA PHE A 301 -10.63 -3.31 -2.05
C PHE A 301 -11.39 -3.04 -3.36
N GLY A 302 -10.85 -3.54 -4.46
CA GLY A 302 -11.47 -3.43 -5.78
C GLY A 302 -10.99 -4.49 -6.78
N TRP A 303 -10.67 -5.71 -6.34
CA TRP A 303 -10.38 -6.79 -7.30
C TRP A 303 -11.64 -7.30 -7.98
N GLU A 304 -11.56 -7.58 -9.28
CA GLU A 304 -12.66 -8.10 -10.09
C GLU A 304 -13.00 -9.56 -9.71
N GLY A 305 -14.25 -9.82 -9.33
CA GLY A 305 -14.76 -11.17 -9.07
C GLY A 305 -13.90 -11.97 -8.08
N SER A 306 -13.53 -13.20 -8.45
CA SER A 306 -12.70 -14.10 -7.64
C SER A 306 -11.21 -14.04 -7.94
N SER A 307 -10.75 -13.08 -8.77
CA SER A 307 -9.39 -13.03 -9.30
C SER A 307 -8.31 -13.01 -8.21
N LEU A 308 -8.49 -12.22 -7.14
CA LEU A 308 -7.54 -12.21 -6.03
C LEU A 308 -7.47 -13.57 -5.34
N GLN A 309 -8.60 -14.24 -5.11
CA GLN A 309 -8.60 -15.57 -4.49
C GLN A 309 -7.88 -16.58 -5.40
N THR A 310 -8.19 -16.57 -6.69
CA THR A 310 -7.49 -17.41 -7.68
C THR A 310 -5.98 -17.18 -7.65
N ALA A 311 -5.55 -15.93 -7.57
CA ALA A 311 -4.13 -15.61 -7.50
C ALA A 311 -3.50 -16.05 -6.15
N MET A 312 -4.18 -15.85 -5.03
CA MET A 312 -3.73 -16.33 -3.72
C MET A 312 -3.61 -17.85 -3.66
N ASP A 313 -4.44 -18.59 -4.39
CA ASP A 313 -4.40 -20.05 -4.42
C ASP A 313 -3.30 -20.57 -5.34
N ASN A 314 -3.00 -19.89 -6.46
CA ASN A 314 -2.18 -20.45 -7.54
C ASN A 314 -0.82 -19.78 -7.75
N CYS A 315 -0.65 -18.50 -7.37
CA CYS A 315 0.55 -17.73 -7.69
C CYS A 315 1.54 -17.74 -6.52
N LYS A 316 2.55 -18.62 -6.63
CA LYS A 316 3.48 -18.97 -5.55
C LYS A 316 4.93 -18.56 -5.84
N ASP A 317 5.13 -17.51 -6.62
CA ASP A 317 6.48 -17.01 -6.90
C ASP A 317 7.07 -16.24 -5.70
N GLN A 318 8.32 -16.55 -5.37
CA GLN A 318 8.99 -15.97 -4.23
C GLN A 318 9.34 -14.49 -4.42
N LYS A 319 9.67 -14.08 -5.64
CA LYS A 319 9.96 -12.68 -5.96
C LYS A 319 8.69 -11.87 -6.22
N GLY A 320 7.57 -12.58 -6.40
CA GLY A 320 6.25 -12.08 -6.70
C GLY A 320 6.09 -11.55 -8.12
N ASP A 321 6.87 -12.03 -9.08
CA ASP A 321 6.78 -11.60 -10.48
C ASP A 321 5.38 -11.89 -11.05
N PRO A 322 4.58 -10.86 -11.36
CA PRO A 322 3.23 -11.05 -11.88
C PRO A 322 3.19 -11.79 -13.22
N GLN A 323 4.28 -11.78 -14.00
CA GLN A 323 4.35 -12.52 -15.27
C GLN A 323 4.19 -14.04 -15.07
N LEU A 324 4.66 -14.56 -13.93
CA LEU A 324 4.52 -15.98 -13.58
C LEU A 324 3.09 -16.35 -13.13
N CYS A 325 2.20 -15.36 -13.00
CA CYS A 325 0.79 -15.51 -12.67
C CYS A 325 -0.14 -15.26 -13.89
N SER A 326 0.42 -15.16 -15.10
CA SER A 326 -0.30 -14.79 -16.32
C SER A 326 -1.34 -15.81 -16.82
N ASP A 327 -1.28 -17.05 -16.32
CA ASP A 327 -2.33 -18.06 -16.56
C ASP A 327 -3.65 -17.72 -15.84
N TYR A 328 -3.59 -16.86 -14.81
CA TYR A 328 -4.73 -16.52 -13.95
C TYR A 328 -5.09 -15.03 -13.96
N LEU A 329 -4.12 -14.17 -14.29
CA LEU A 329 -4.25 -12.71 -14.22
C LEU A 329 -3.82 -12.06 -15.53
N THR A 330 -4.45 -10.94 -15.88
CA THR A 330 -4.03 -10.15 -17.04
C THR A 330 -2.96 -9.14 -16.64
N ILE A 331 -1.77 -9.28 -17.20
CA ILE A 331 -0.62 -8.44 -16.85
C ILE A 331 -0.49 -7.26 -17.83
N LEU A 332 -0.63 -6.04 -17.31
CA LEU A 332 -0.52 -4.81 -18.07
C LEU A 332 0.93 -4.43 -18.38
N THR A 333 1.13 -3.77 -19.51
CA THR A 333 2.38 -3.13 -19.89
C THR A 333 2.64 -1.86 -19.05
N ASP A 334 3.89 -1.38 -19.07
CA ASP A 334 4.24 -0.10 -18.42
C ASP A 334 3.41 1.05 -18.97
N ASP A 335 3.20 1.08 -20.29
CA ASP A 335 2.46 2.15 -20.96
C ASP A 335 0.97 2.16 -20.57
N GLU A 336 0.33 0.99 -20.49
CA GLU A 336 -1.08 0.88 -20.06
C GLU A 336 -1.29 1.39 -18.63
N MET A 337 -0.42 1.01 -17.69
CA MET A 337 -0.45 1.53 -16.32
C MET A 337 -0.19 3.04 -16.30
N ASN A 338 0.84 3.51 -17.03
CA ASN A 338 1.23 4.92 -17.06
C ASN A 338 0.17 5.81 -17.72
N GLN A 339 -0.71 5.25 -18.56
CA GLN A 339 -1.83 5.96 -19.17
C GLN A 339 -3.03 6.08 -18.22
N CYS A 340 -3.18 5.20 -17.23
CA CYS A 340 -4.25 5.31 -16.24
C CYS A 340 -3.94 6.41 -15.22
N LYS A 341 -4.53 7.59 -15.43
CA LYS A 341 -4.37 8.77 -14.56
C LYS A 341 -5.72 9.38 -14.23
N LYS A 342 -5.79 10.09 -13.11
CA LYS A 342 -6.86 11.04 -12.81
C LYS A 342 -6.35 12.46 -12.90
N GLN A 343 -7.25 13.35 -13.28
CA GLN A 343 -7.01 14.78 -13.16
C GLN A 343 -7.20 15.19 -11.71
N VAL A 344 -6.38 16.12 -11.23
CA VAL A 344 -6.59 16.71 -9.89
C VAL A 344 -7.95 17.41 -9.82
N GLU A 345 -8.58 17.28 -8.66
CA GLU A 345 -9.87 17.88 -8.36
C GLU A 345 -9.75 19.05 -7.37
N ILE A 346 -8.55 19.31 -6.83
CA ILE A 346 -8.26 20.46 -5.97
C ILE A 346 -7.34 21.43 -6.73
N ASP A 347 -7.69 22.72 -6.71
CA ASP A 347 -6.83 23.79 -7.26
C ASP A 347 -5.71 24.12 -6.27
N GLU A 348 -4.69 23.26 -6.22
CA GLU A 348 -3.57 23.37 -5.30
C GLU A 348 -2.29 22.80 -5.92
N VAL A 349 -1.19 23.53 -5.77
CA VAL A 349 0.12 23.12 -6.27
C VAL A 349 0.70 22.05 -5.34
N VAL A 350 0.77 20.81 -5.83
CA VAL A 350 1.29 19.65 -5.09
C VAL A 350 2.43 18.92 -5.81
N GLU A 351 2.77 19.32 -7.04
CA GLU A 351 3.76 18.68 -7.90
C GLU A 351 4.62 19.73 -8.62
N GLY A 352 5.89 19.39 -8.90
CA GLY A 352 6.73 20.10 -9.88
C GLY A 352 7.21 21.52 -9.52
N GLU A 353 6.72 22.11 -8.44
CA GLU A 353 7.03 23.49 -8.05
C GLU A 353 7.45 23.61 -6.59
N TYR A 354 8.23 24.66 -6.31
CA TYR A 354 8.60 25.05 -4.95
C TYR A 354 7.44 25.78 -4.29
N ILE A 355 7.08 25.36 -3.08
CA ILE A 355 6.02 25.95 -2.27
C ILE A 355 6.59 26.55 -0.97
N SER A 356 6.01 27.65 -0.50
CA SER A 356 6.49 28.32 0.72
C SER A 356 5.98 27.69 2.02
N ALA A 357 4.96 26.83 1.94
CA ALA A 357 4.37 26.12 3.06
C ALA A 357 3.77 24.79 2.57
N LEU A 358 3.73 23.78 3.44
CA LEU A 358 3.09 22.52 3.11
C LEU A 358 1.57 22.71 2.89
N PRO A 359 0.97 22.04 1.89
CA PRO A 359 -0.44 22.23 1.57
C PRO A 359 -1.35 21.82 2.74
N GLY A 360 -2.54 22.42 2.84
CA GLY A 360 -3.52 22.07 3.87
C GLY A 360 -3.21 22.55 5.30
N CYS A 361 -2.34 23.56 5.45
CA CYS A 361 -1.93 24.11 6.75
C CYS A 361 -1.23 23.09 7.65
N ASN A 362 -0.19 22.43 7.12
CA ASN A 362 0.64 21.50 7.87
C ASN A 362 1.98 22.13 8.25
N PRO A 363 2.06 23.04 9.25
CA PRO A 363 3.35 23.44 9.77
C PRO A 363 4.08 22.21 10.33
N GLU A 364 5.40 22.20 10.24
CA GLU A 364 6.20 21.17 10.89
C GLU A 364 5.92 21.17 12.39
N GLN A 365 5.50 20.01 12.91
CA GLN A 365 5.31 19.78 14.34
C GLN A 365 6.31 18.72 14.75
N ALA A 366 7.43 19.15 15.35
CA ALA A 366 8.39 18.23 15.93
C ALA A 366 7.77 17.54 17.16
N GLY A 367 8.10 16.26 17.35
CA GLY A 367 7.69 15.49 18.51
C GLY A 367 8.52 15.77 19.77
N PRO A 368 8.36 14.92 20.81
CA PRO A 368 7.71 13.61 20.78
C PRO A 368 6.18 13.63 20.94
N GLU A 369 5.57 14.75 21.28
CA GLU A 369 4.12 14.85 21.46
C GLU A 369 3.36 14.56 20.15
N LEU A 370 2.12 14.08 20.27
CA LEU A 370 1.25 13.93 19.11
C LEU A 370 1.01 15.29 18.46
N ALA A 371 1.03 15.32 17.12
CA ALA A 371 0.68 16.51 16.37
C ALA A 371 -0.74 16.96 16.69
N THR A 372 -0.91 18.27 16.78
CA THR A 372 -2.17 18.94 17.08
C THR A 372 -2.78 19.54 15.81
N ALA A 373 -4.10 19.67 15.78
CA ALA A 373 -4.79 20.31 14.67
C ALA A 373 -4.50 21.81 14.63
N VAL A 374 -4.25 22.34 13.43
CA VAL A 374 -4.07 23.78 13.23
C VAL A 374 -5.43 24.49 13.25
N THR A 375 -5.55 25.53 14.07
CA THR A 375 -6.75 26.37 14.13
C THR A 375 -6.70 27.47 13.07
N GLY A 376 -7.85 27.82 12.49
CA GLY A 376 -7.93 28.91 11.50
C GLY A 376 -7.25 28.63 10.16
N CYS A 377 -7.15 27.35 9.74
CA CYS A 377 -6.58 27.00 8.45
C CYS A 377 -7.37 27.66 7.29
N THR A 378 -6.66 28.39 6.43
CA THR A 378 -7.22 29.08 5.26
C THR A 378 -6.86 28.39 3.93
N ALA A 379 -6.37 27.14 3.98
CA ALA A 379 -6.06 26.38 2.77
C ALA A 379 -7.34 26.07 1.97
N VAL A 380 -7.16 25.72 0.70
CA VAL A 380 -8.26 25.29 -0.18
C VAL A 380 -9.05 24.16 0.49
N SER A 381 -10.37 24.26 0.49
CA SER A 381 -11.25 23.28 1.15
C SER A 381 -12.37 22.77 0.24
N THR A 382 -12.32 23.16 -1.03
CA THR A 382 -13.31 22.85 -2.07
C THR A 382 -12.63 22.20 -3.26
N THR A 383 -13.40 21.42 -4.01
CA THR A 383 -12.97 20.91 -5.31
C THR A 383 -13.24 21.91 -6.43
N ILE A 384 -12.53 21.78 -7.54
CA ILE A 384 -12.73 22.52 -8.78
C ILE A 384 -14.13 22.22 -9.29
N SER A 385 -14.95 23.26 -9.44
CA SER A 385 -16.27 23.13 -10.09
C SER A 385 -16.10 22.86 -11.58
N ARG A 386 -15.94 21.59 -11.96
CA ARG A 386 -16.05 21.18 -13.36
C ARG A 386 -17.53 21.16 -13.70
N GLY A 387 -17.99 22.17 -14.43
CA GLY A 387 -19.37 22.23 -14.91
C GLY A 387 -19.71 20.90 -15.57
N ALA A 388 -20.75 20.23 -15.07
CA ALA A 388 -21.27 19.05 -15.73
C ALA A 388 -21.73 19.49 -17.13
N GLU A 389 -21.01 19.08 -18.18
CA GLU A 389 -21.64 18.94 -19.49
C GLU A 389 -22.70 17.86 -19.34
N MET A 390 -23.90 18.31 -18.99
CA MET A 390 -25.11 17.51 -18.98
C MET A 390 -25.37 17.14 -20.44
N THR A 391 -24.76 16.05 -20.89
CA THR A 391 -25.14 15.38 -22.13
C THR A 391 -26.55 14.86 -21.91
N THR A 392 -27.55 15.67 -22.25
CA THR A 392 -28.95 15.26 -22.31
C THR A 392 -29.09 14.25 -23.45
N SER A 393 -28.78 12.98 -23.18
CA SER A 393 -29.24 11.89 -24.01
C SER A 393 -30.74 11.76 -23.81
N ARG A 394 -31.51 12.23 -24.79
CA ARG A 394 -32.96 12.01 -24.84
C ARG A 394 -33.21 10.52 -25.06
N TYR A 395 -33.38 9.77 -23.98
CA TYR A 395 -34.01 8.46 -24.07
C TYR A 395 -35.52 8.68 -24.23
N THR A 396 -36.01 8.49 -25.45
CA THR A 396 -37.44 8.27 -25.71
C THR A 396 -37.85 6.97 -25.02
N GLN A 397 -38.68 7.11 -23.98
CA GLN A 397 -39.25 6.01 -23.22
C GLN A 397 -40.37 5.36 -24.04
N THR A 398 -40.10 4.20 -24.66
CA THR A 398 -41.15 3.29 -25.11
C THR A 398 -41.61 2.44 -23.93
N HIS A 399 -42.88 2.60 -23.57
CA HIS A 399 -43.55 1.86 -22.51
C HIS A 399 -43.68 0.38 -22.91
N VAL A 400 -43.03 -0.52 -22.18
CA VAL A 400 -43.29 -1.97 -22.22
C VAL A 400 -43.72 -2.41 -20.83
N GLY A 401 -44.82 -3.17 -20.78
CA GLY A 401 -45.56 -3.49 -19.58
C GLY A 401 -44.78 -4.27 -18.52
N THR A 402 -45.17 -4.02 -17.28
CA THR A 402 -44.68 -4.66 -16.06
C THR A 402 -44.90 -6.17 -16.06
N VAL A 403 -43.81 -6.93 -15.89
CA VAL A 403 -43.86 -8.32 -15.42
C VAL A 403 -43.19 -8.38 -14.05
N GLN A 404 -43.96 -8.81 -13.05
CA GLN A 404 -43.52 -9.02 -11.67
C GLN A 404 -42.60 -10.25 -11.59
N PRO A 405 -41.40 -10.17 -10.95
CA PRO A 405 -40.64 -11.36 -10.60
C PRO A 405 -41.08 -11.90 -9.24
N THR A 406 -41.55 -13.15 -9.21
CA THR A 406 -41.68 -13.96 -8.00
C THR A 406 -40.31 -14.46 -7.57
N SER A 407 -39.84 -14.02 -6.40
CA SER A 407 -38.63 -14.51 -5.73
C SER A 407 -38.98 -15.68 -4.79
N THR A 408 -38.40 -16.85 -5.04
CA THR A 408 -38.32 -17.94 -4.06
C THR A 408 -36.91 -18.53 -4.11
N TYR A 409 -36.07 -18.15 -3.15
CA TYR A 409 -34.87 -18.91 -2.79
C TYR A 409 -34.95 -19.29 -1.30
N PRO A 410 -34.73 -20.57 -0.94
CA PRO A 410 -34.78 -21.02 0.44
C PRO A 410 -33.48 -20.71 1.19
N ALA A 411 -33.61 -20.37 2.47
CA ALA A 411 -32.51 -20.13 3.40
C ALA A 411 -31.75 -21.44 3.74
N PRO A 412 -30.40 -21.42 3.89
CA PRO A 412 -29.65 -22.58 4.32
C PRO A 412 -29.84 -22.82 5.83
N THR A 413 -30.14 -24.07 6.19
CA THR A 413 -30.26 -24.53 7.58
C THR A 413 -28.96 -25.25 7.96
N ALA A 414 -28.17 -24.68 8.88
CA ALA A 414 -27.00 -25.34 9.42
C ALA A 414 -27.43 -26.34 10.50
N THR A 415 -27.11 -27.63 10.31
CA THR A 415 -27.30 -28.67 11.33
C THR A 415 -25.92 -29.10 11.81
N VAL A 416 -25.60 -28.83 13.08
CA VAL A 416 -24.38 -29.29 13.74
C VAL A 416 -24.67 -30.65 14.37
N THR A 417 -23.98 -31.69 13.91
CA THR A 417 -24.04 -33.02 14.54
C THR A 417 -22.75 -33.24 15.32
N TYR A 418 -22.87 -33.30 16.65
CA TYR A 418 -21.79 -33.81 17.51
C TYR A 418 -21.81 -35.34 17.45
N VAL A 419 -20.65 -35.94 17.18
CA VAL A 419 -20.44 -37.38 17.38
C VAL A 419 -19.54 -37.53 18.61
N ALA A 420 -20.03 -38.31 19.56
CA ALA A 420 -19.35 -38.68 20.80
C ALA A 420 -18.20 -39.68 20.56
#